data_AF-A0A193SHZ4-F1
#
_entry.id   AF-A0A193SHZ4-F1
#
_cell.length_a   1.000
_cell.length_b   1.000
_cell.length_c   1.000
_cell.angle_alpha   90.00
_cell.angle_beta   90.00
_cell.angle_gamma   90.00
#
_symmetry.space_group_name_H-M   'P 1'
#
loop_
_entity.id
_entity.type
_entity.pdbx_description
1 polymer ?
#
loop_
_entity_poly.entity_id
_entity_poly.type
_entity_poly.pdbx_seq_one_letter_code
_entity_poly.pdbx_strand_id
1 'polypeptide(L)'
;MNIFEITVPGMSLDYEDRDWCRNVENLLRGLRSEFSKANCALILFDQTTQSEWDFETAKARWQADRTRVSDLVSSTTQDRTFTYDHDKYQDIYLQAQTIVKREHWASGELPKEFDSQLPSIYAQTFVYALDSFEKLLGVISKIEKIPEEISNFHKEITEVFPHLREVRNSAHHMEDRLRGLGRNNKTMDLKPFDTGPGGIVSLGNGLVLNNLTDSSYGYTMADGSFGDVSITPQSMAALQDILTRTLNTFRWTGPKVHHPS
;
A
#
# COMPACT_ATOMS: atom_id res chain seq x y z
N MET A 1 8.53 15.41 -1.90
CA MET A 1 8.97 14.26 -1.08
C MET A 1 9.01 14.70 0.37
N ASN A 2 8.12 14.18 1.21
CA ASN A 2 8.07 14.49 2.63
C ASN A 2 8.64 13.31 3.41
N ILE A 3 9.75 13.52 4.10
CA ILE A 3 10.35 12.50 4.97
C ILE A 3 9.91 12.81 6.39
N PHE A 4 9.26 11.85 7.03
CA PHE A 4 8.83 11.99 8.44
C PHE A 4 9.91 11.48 9.39
N GLU A 5 10.47 12.41 10.16
CA GLU A 5 11.61 12.17 11.05
C GLU A 5 11.17 11.92 12.50
N ILE A 6 11.93 11.13 13.26
CA ILE A 6 11.71 10.95 14.69
C ILE A 6 13.04 10.97 15.45
N THR A 7 12.98 11.38 16.71
CA THR A 7 14.11 11.26 17.64
C THR A 7 13.75 10.29 18.75
N VAL A 8 14.56 9.24 18.89
CA VAL A 8 14.47 8.28 20.00
C VAL A 8 15.24 8.87 21.18
N PRO A 9 14.64 8.98 22.38
CA PRO A 9 15.27 9.72 23.49
C PRO A 9 16.50 9.06 24.10
N GLY A 10 16.76 7.78 23.81
CA GLY A 10 17.99 7.10 24.18
C GLY A 10 18.14 5.73 23.53
N MET A 11 19.13 4.97 23.97
CA MET A 11 19.46 3.64 23.42
C MET A 11 18.71 2.50 24.11
N SER A 12 18.44 2.66 25.41
CA SER A 12 17.80 1.65 26.25
C SER A 12 16.92 2.30 27.31
N LEU A 13 15.96 1.56 27.83
CA LEU A 13 15.06 1.96 28.90
C LEU A 13 15.74 1.88 30.27
N ASP A 14 15.49 2.88 31.10
CA ASP A 14 16.09 3.03 32.44
C ASP A 14 15.08 2.70 33.55
N TYR A 15 14.91 1.39 33.77
CA TYR A 15 14.09 0.81 34.82
C TYR A 15 14.80 -0.40 35.44
N GLU A 16 14.43 -0.74 36.69
CA GLU A 16 15.06 -1.81 37.47
C GLU A 16 14.82 -3.20 36.87
N ASP A 17 13.62 -3.44 36.35
CA ASP A 17 13.22 -4.71 35.74
C ASP A 17 13.76 -4.83 34.31
N ARG A 18 14.86 -5.57 34.17
CA ARG A 18 15.56 -5.73 32.88
C ARG A 18 14.78 -6.54 31.86
N ASP A 19 14.03 -7.54 32.29
CA ASP A 19 13.23 -8.37 31.38
C ASP A 19 12.03 -7.58 30.86
N TRP A 20 11.40 -6.79 31.74
CA TRP A 20 10.40 -5.81 31.34
C TRP A 20 10.96 -4.80 30.33
N CYS A 21 12.13 -4.19 30.61
CA CYS A 21 12.77 -3.25 29.68
C CYS A 21 12.96 -3.88 28.30
N ARG A 22 13.53 -5.09 28.24
CA ARG A 22 13.78 -5.79 26.97
C ARG A 22 12.49 -6.05 26.20
N ASN A 23 11.44 -6.49 26.90
CA ASN A 23 10.14 -6.75 26.27
C ASN A 23 9.54 -5.48 25.67
N VAL A 24 9.51 -4.38 26.44
CA VAL A 24 8.98 -3.09 25.98
C VAL A 24 9.82 -2.50 24.85
N GLU A 25 11.16 -2.53 24.95
CA GLU A 25 12.06 -2.07 23.90
C GLU A 25 11.85 -2.80 22.56
N ASN A 26 11.59 -4.11 22.60
CA ASN A 26 11.30 -4.89 21.39
C ASN A 26 10.01 -4.39 20.71
N LEU A 27 8.97 -4.10 21.49
CA LEU A 27 7.72 -3.58 20.96
C LEU A 27 7.86 -2.13 20.45
N LEU A 28 8.60 -1.28 21.16
CA LEU A 28 8.93 0.08 20.70
C LEU A 28 9.78 0.08 19.42
N ARG A 29 10.67 -0.92 19.25
CA ARG A 29 11.39 -1.15 18.00
C ARG A 29 10.44 -1.59 16.88
N GLY A 30 9.48 -2.45 17.20
CA GLY A 30 8.39 -2.82 16.28
C GLY A 30 7.62 -1.60 15.79
N LEU A 31 7.17 -0.72 16.71
CA LEU A 31 6.46 0.52 16.35
C LEU A 31 7.29 1.40 15.40
N ARG A 32 8.57 1.60 15.71
CA ARG A 32 9.48 2.36 14.83
C ARG A 32 9.62 1.71 13.46
N SER A 33 9.73 0.39 13.41
CA SER A 33 9.81 -0.34 12.14
C SER A 33 8.55 -0.17 11.29
N GLU A 34 7.36 -0.26 11.89
CA GLU A 34 6.09 -0.07 11.17
C GLU A 34 5.91 1.40 10.74
N PHE A 35 6.31 2.36 11.57
CA PHE A 35 6.38 3.77 11.19
C PHE A 35 7.29 4.01 9.98
N SER A 36 8.50 3.42 9.96
CA SER A 36 9.42 3.54 8.83
C SER A 36 8.85 2.90 7.55
N LYS A 37 8.13 1.77 7.66
CA LYS A 37 7.44 1.16 6.52
C LYS A 37 6.34 2.06 5.98
N ALA A 38 5.52 2.66 6.85
CA ALA A 38 4.48 3.61 6.45
C ALA A 38 5.08 4.83 5.75
N ASN A 39 6.14 5.42 6.32
CA ASN A 39 6.85 6.56 5.72
C ASN A 39 7.40 6.22 4.32
N CYS A 40 8.06 5.06 4.17
CA CYS A 40 8.56 4.58 2.89
C CYS A 40 7.42 4.33 1.87
N ALA A 41 6.35 3.67 2.31
CA ALA A 41 5.21 3.37 1.45
C ALA A 41 4.52 4.65 0.94
N LEU A 42 4.38 5.68 1.78
CA LEU A 42 3.85 6.98 1.37
C LEU A 42 4.73 7.65 0.32
N ILE A 43 6.06 7.65 0.51
CA ILE A 43 6.99 8.24 -0.45
C ILE A 43 6.89 7.54 -1.81
N LEU A 44 6.89 6.20 -1.82
CA LEU A 44 6.79 5.41 -3.04
C LEU A 44 5.41 5.58 -3.71
N PHE A 45 4.35 5.67 -2.91
CA PHE A 45 3.00 5.97 -3.39
C PHE A 45 2.96 7.30 -4.13
N ASP A 46 3.45 8.37 -3.49
CA ASP A 46 3.51 9.72 -4.07
C ASP A 46 4.33 9.74 -5.37
N GLN A 47 5.46 9.02 -5.42
CA GLN A 47 6.29 8.93 -6.63
C GLN A 47 5.54 8.28 -7.80
N THR A 48 4.73 7.25 -7.52
CA THR A 48 3.95 6.58 -8.57
C THR A 48 2.74 7.37 -9.04
N THR A 49 2.12 8.18 -8.17
CA THR A 49 0.93 8.97 -8.51
C THR A 49 1.29 10.32 -9.14
N GLN A 50 2.47 10.86 -8.85
CA GLN A 50 2.96 12.13 -9.42
C GLN A 50 3.76 11.94 -10.72
N SER A 51 3.91 10.71 -11.21
CA SER A 51 4.62 10.46 -12.47
C SER A 51 3.83 11.11 -13.62
N GLU A 52 4.33 12.22 -14.14
CA GLU A 52 3.68 12.95 -15.23
C GLU A 52 3.60 12.06 -16.47
N TRP A 53 2.39 11.88 -16.99
CA TRP A 53 2.20 11.18 -18.24
C TRP A 53 2.69 12.05 -19.40
N ASP A 54 3.86 11.71 -19.95
CA ASP A 54 4.39 12.34 -21.16
C ASP A 54 3.80 11.70 -22.43
N PHE A 55 2.86 12.42 -23.05
CA PHE A 55 2.19 12.01 -24.27
C PHE A 55 3.16 11.80 -25.45
N GLU A 56 4.14 12.67 -25.63
CA GLU A 56 5.03 12.61 -26.80
C GLU A 56 6.00 11.43 -26.68
N THR A 57 6.54 11.20 -25.49
CA THR A 57 7.35 10.00 -25.22
C THR A 57 6.52 8.72 -25.38
N ALA A 58 5.29 8.69 -24.86
CA ALA A 58 4.41 7.53 -25.02
C ALA A 58 4.07 7.23 -26.49
N LYS A 59 3.82 8.28 -27.28
CA LYS A 59 3.52 8.17 -28.72
C LYS A 59 4.73 7.69 -29.51
N ALA A 60 5.91 8.25 -29.26
CA ALA A 60 7.15 7.83 -29.90
C ALA A 60 7.46 6.35 -29.60
N ARG A 61 7.29 5.93 -28.34
CA ARG A 61 7.44 4.53 -27.93
C ARG A 61 6.49 3.60 -28.67
N TRP A 62 5.20 3.95 -28.74
CA TRP A 62 4.19 3.17 -29.46
C TRP A 62 4.53 3.01 -30.95
N GLN A 63 5.05 4.05 -31.59
CA GLN A 63 5.47 4.00 -32.99
C GLN A 63 6.70 3.09 -33.18
N ALA A 64 7.68 3.18 -32.29
CA ALA A 64 8.87 2.34 -32.31
C ALA A 64 8.51 0.84 -32.14
N ASP A 65 7.67 0.52 -31.15
CA ASP A 65 7.20 -0.84 -30.90
C ASP A 65 6.44 -1.40 -32.11
N ARG A 66 5.53 -0.61 -32.68
CA ARG A 66 4.76 -1.00 -33.86
C ARG A 66 5.67 -1.29 -35.06
N THR A 67 6.69 -0.47 -35.27
CA THR A 67 7.66 -0.66 -36.35
C THR A 67 8.46 -1.95 -36.12
N ARG A 68 8.97 -2.15 -34.89
CA ARG A 68 9.73 -3.34 -34.51
C ARG A 68 8.93 -4.64 -34.68
N VAL A 69 7.66 -4.64 -34.26
CA VAL A 69 6.77 -5.79 -34.48
C VAL A 69 6.57 -6.05 -35.97
N SER A 70 6.33 -5.01 -36.77
CA SER A 70 6.17 -5.15 -38.23
C SER A 70 7.41 -5.76 -38.89
N ASP A 71 8.62 -5.37 -38.47
CA ASP A 71 9.88 -5.89 -39.01
C ASP A 71 10.05 -7.39 -38.69
N LEU A 72 9.72 -7.80 -37.47
CA LEU A 72 9.78 -9.21 -37.04
C LEU A 72 8.76 -10.09 -37.78
N VAL A 73 7.54 -9.58 -37.99
CA VAL A 73 6.52 -10.28 -38.77
C VAL A 73 6.95 -10.39 -40.23
N SER A 74 7.50 -9.33 -40.81
CA SER A 74 7.96 -9.31 -42.20
C SER A 74 9.11 -10.28 -42.43
N SER A 75 10.09 -10.32 -41.53
CA SER A 75 11.23 -11.24 -41.65
C SER A 75 10.82 -12.72 -41.54
N THR A 76 9.78 -13.02 -40.76
CA THR A 76 9.25 -14.38 -40.60
C THR A 76 8.38 -14.81 -41.79
N THR A 77 7.63 -13.88 -42.38
CA THR A 77 6.69 -14.16 -43.49
C THR A 77 7.31 -14.07 -44.88
N GLN A 78 8.52 -13.51 -45.02
CA GLN A 78 9.30 -13.53 -46.26
C GLN A 78 9.97 -14.87 -46.56
N ASP A 79 9.89 -15.85 -45.65
CA ASP A 79 10.35 -17.21 -45.92
C ASP A 79 9.56 -17.80 -47.10
N ARG A 80 10.27 -18.38 -48.08
CA ARG A 80 9.68 -18.93 -49.33
C ARG A 80 8.72 -20.08 -49.07
N THR A 81 8.69 -20.64 -47.87
CA THR A 81 7.76 -21.69 -47.44
C THR A 81 6.49 -21.14 -46.77
N PHE A 82 6.41 -19.83 -46.49
CA PHE A 82 5.24 -19.25 -45.82
C PHE A 82 4.07 -19.12 -46.80
N THR A 83 2.95 -19.77 -46.46
CA THR A 83 1.66 -19.59 -47.13
C THR A 83 0.76 -18.82 -46.18
N TYR A 84 0.17 -17.71 -46.66
CA TYR A 84 -0.69 -16.88 -45.83
C TYR A 84 -1.90 -17.67 -45.33
N ASP A 85 -2.04 -17.68 -44.02
CA ASP A 85 -3.15 -18.24 -43.27
C ASP A 85 -3.42 -17.29 -42.10
N HIS A 86 -4.68 -16.97 -41.85
CA HIS A 86 -5.03 -15.92 -40.90
C HIS A 86 -4.57 -16.26 -39.47
N ASP A 87 -4.81 -17.49 -39.03
CA ASP A 87 -4.48 -17.93 -37.68
C ASP A 87 -2.96 -18.01 -37.51
N LYS A 88 -2.24 -18.54 -38.50
CA LYS A 88 -0.76 -18.53 -38.49
C LYS A 88 -0.19 -17.12 -38.47
N TYR A 89 -0.80 -16.18 -39.19
CA TYR A 89 -0.37 -14.78 -39.17
C TYR A 89 -0.60 -14.14 -37.79
N GLN A 90 -1.74 -14.41 -37.14
CA GLN A 90 -2.00 -13.95 -35.76
C GLN A 90 -0.99 -14.53 -34.77
N ASP A 91 -0.64 -15.80 -34.89
CA ASP A 91 0.37 -16.44 -34.05
C ASP A 91 1.76 -15.80 -34.23
N ILE A 92 2.18 -15.56 -35.48
CA ILE A 92 3.44 -14.86 -35.78
C ILE A 92 3.42 -13.44 -35.21
N TYR A 93 2.31 -12.73 -35.35
CA TYR A 93 2.14 -11.38 -34.81
C TYR A 93 2.23 -11.36 -33.27
N LEU A 94 1.56 -12.30 -32.58
CA LEU A 94 1.64 -12.45 -31.13
C LEU A 94 3.06 -12.81 -30.67
N GLN A 95 3.76 -13.68 -31.39
CA GLN A 95 5.16 -14.01 -31.10
C GLN A 95 6.07 -12.78 -31.24
N ALA A 96 5.91 -12.00 -32.31
CA ALA A 96 6.64 -10.76 -32.52
C ALA A 96 6.38 -9.75 -31.39
N GLN A 97 5.12 -9.56 -30.98
CA GLN A 97 4.78 -8.72 -29.82
C GLN A 97 5.44 -9.23 -28.52
N THR A 98 5.48 -10.54 -28.33
CA THR A 98 6.10 -11.16 -27.14
C THR A 98 7.61 -10.93 -27.11
N ILE A 99 8.29 -11.01 -28.26
CA ILE A 99 9.72 -10.71 -28.38
C ILE A 99 9.97 -9.25 -27.98
N VAL A 100 9.23 -8.29 -28.56
CA VAL A 100 9.41 -6.86 -28.23
C VAL A 100 9.17 -6.57 -26.75
N LYS A 101 8.13 -7.17 -26.16
CA LYS A 101 7.91 -7.06 -24.70
C LYS A 101 9.10 -7.59 -23.89
N ARG A 102 9.69 -8.72 -24.29
CA ARG A 102 10.86 -9.30 -23.62
C ARG A 102 12.13 -8.47 -23.82
N GLU A 103 12.29 -7.82 -24.97
CA GLU A 103 13.38 -6.85 -25.21
C GLU A 103 13.30 -5.71 -24.19
N HIS A 104 12.11 -5.14 -23.96
CA HIS A 104 11.87 -4.13 -22.92
C HIS A 104 12.10 -4.65 -21.50
N TRP A 105 11.66 -5.87 -21.19
CA TRP A 105 11.91 -6.43 -19.86
C TRP A 105 13.40 -6.68 -19.61
N ALA A 106 14.14 -7.07 -20.65
CA ALA A 106 15.59 -7.29 -20.57
C ALA A 106 16.37 -5.97 -20.39
N SER A 107 15.83 -4.82 -20.80
CA SER A 107 16.40 -3.50 -20.52
C SER A 107 16.04 -2.96 -19.13
N GLY A 108 15.23 -3.69 -18.35
CA GLY A 108 14.81 -3.32 -17.00
C GLY A 108 13.48 -2.57 -16.93
N GLU A 109 12.75 -2.45 -18.04
CA GLU A 109 11.42 -1.87 -18.05
C GLU A 109 10.39 -2.83 -17.46
N LEU A 110 9.52 -2.32 -16.60
CA LEU A 110 8.42 -3.10 -16.05
C LEU A 110 7.28 -3.25 -17.07
N PRO A 111 6.54 -4.37 -17.04
CA PRO A 111 5.25 -4.48 -17.69
C PRO A 111 4.32 -3.34 -17.23
N LYS A 112 3.56 -2.78 -18.17
CA LYS A 112 2.56 -1.73 -17.88
C LYS A 112 1.52 -2.19 -16.86
N GLU A 113 1.21 -3.48 -16.88
CA GLU A 113 0.34 -4.13 -15.91
C GLU A 113 0.89 -4.06 -14.48
N PHE A 114 2.20 -3.91 -14.29
CA PHE A 114 2.80 -3.75 -12.97
C PHE A 114 2.79 -2.28 -12.57
N ASP A 115 3.11 -1.36 -13.48
CA ASP A 115 3.10 0.08 -13.22
C ASP A 115 1.74 0.56 -12.68
N SER A 116 0.64 0.07 -13.25
CA SER A 116 -0.72 0.40 -12.78
C SER A 116 -1.06 -0.20 -11.42
N GLN A 117 -0.34 -1.24 -10.97
CA GLN A 117 -0.57 -1.91 -9.69
C GLN A 117 0.27 -1.31 -8.57
N LEU A 118 1.42 -0.69 -8.87
CA LEU A 118 2.33 -0.14 -7.87
C LEU A 118 1.65 0.81 -6.87
N PRO A 119 0.80 1.78 -7.28
CA PRO A 119 0.10 2.64 -6.32
C PRO A 119 -0.74 1.84 -5.32
N SER A 120 -1.45 0.81 -5.79
CA SER A 120 -2.26 -0.05 -4.91
C SER A 120 -1.40 -0.89 -3.95
N ILE A 121 -0.25 -1.38 -4.41
CA ILE A 121 0.70 -2.14 -3.57
C ILE A 121 1.24 -1.25 -2.44
N TYR A 122 1.65 -0.01 -2.76
CA TYR A 122 2.17 0.93 -1.78
C TYR A 122 1.09 1.42 -0.81
N ALA A 123 -0.11 1.68 -1.33
CA ALA A 123 -1.30 1.97 -0.53
C ALA A 123 -1.60 0.86 0.49
N GLN A 124 -1.64 -0.39 0.03
CA GLN A 124 -1.87 -1.55 0.89
C GLN A 124 -0.77 -1.68 1.94
N THR A 125 0.50 -1.50 1.54
CA THR A 125 1.65 -1.55 2.46
C THR A 125 1.54 -0.49 3.56
N PHE A 126 1.12 0.72 3.21
CA PHE A 126 0.87 1.81 4.17
C PHE A 126 -0.20 1.41 5.19
N VAL A 127 -1.36 0.92 4.72
CA VAL A 127 -2.48 0.50 5.59
C VAL A 127 -2.08 -0.66 6.50
N TYR A 128 -1.29 -1.62 6.00
CA TYR A 128 -0.83 -2.76 6.80
C TYR A 128 0.17 -2.33 7.87
N ALA A 129 1.03 -1.36 7.56
CA ALA A 129 1.95 -0.78 8.53
C ALA A 129 1.18 -0.03 9.64
N LEU A 130 0.14 0.74 9.30
CA LEU A 130 -0.72 1.40 10.29
C LEU A 130 -1.43 0.39 11.21
N ASP A 131 -2.05 -0.66 10.65
CA ASP A 131 -2.73 -1.69 11.46
C ASP A 131 -1.74 -2.45 12.36
N SER A 132 -0.53 -2.73 11.87
CA SER A 132 0.52 -3.37 12.66
C SER A 132 1.00 -2.45 13.79
N PHE A 133 1.16 -1.15 13.52
CA PHE A 133 1.49 -0.14 14.52
C PHE A 133 0.42 -0.06 15.61
N GLU A 134 -0.87 0.03 15.23
CA GLU A 134 -2.01 0.05 16.14
C GLU A 134 -2.01 -1.16 17.07
N LYS A 135 -1.87 -2.36 16.50
CA LYS A 135 -1.83 -3.61 17.27
C LYS A 135 -0.66 -3.66 18.25
N LEU A 136 0.53 -3.25 17.82
CA LEU A 136 1.71 -3.20 18.68
C LEU A 136 1.48 -2.24 19.85
N LEU A 137 0.95 -1.04 19.59
CA LEU A 137 0.65 -0.07 20.63
C LEU A 137 -0.42 -0.61 21.60
N GLY A 138 -1.43 -1.30 21.07
CA GLY A 138 -2.47 -1.97 21.84
C GLY A 138 -1.98 -3.18 22.65
N VAL A 139 -0.84 -3.77 22.30
CA VAL A 139 -0.14 -4.77 23.14
C VAL A 139 0.61 -4.05 24.25
N ILE A 140 1.36 -3.00 23.93
CA ILE A 140 2.12 -2.22 24.91
C ILE A 140 1.20 -1.66 26.00
N SER A 141 0.03 -1.13 25.62
CA SER A 141 -0.95 -0.55 26.56
C SER A 141 -1.50 -1.53 27.61
N LYS A 142 -1.29 -2.84 27.44
CA LYS A 142 -1.76 -3.89 28.34
C LYS A 142 -0.66 -4.50 29.20
N ILE A 143 0.59 -4.06 29.02
CA ILE A 143 1.72 -4.56 29.81
C ILE A 143 1.62 -4.00 31.23
N GLU A 144 1.88 -4.84 32.23
CA GLU A 144 1.93 -4.41 33.62
C GLU A 144 3.01 -3.31 33.81
N LYS A 145 2.72 -2.29 34.63
CA LYS A 145 3.62 -1.16 34.93
C LYS A 145 3.96 -0.27 33.71
N ILE A 146 3.16 -0.33 32.64
CA ILE A 146 3.27 0.61 31.52
C ILE A 146 2.73 2.00 31.92
N PRO A 147 3.29 3.12 31.40
CA PRO A 147 2.68 4.44 31.60
C PRO A 147 1.22 4.47 31.11
N GLU A 148 0.32 5.06 31.91
CA GLU A 148 -1.12 5.05 31.65
C GLU A 148 -1.48 5.80 30.35
N GLU A 149 -0.66 6.78 29.96
CA GLU A 149 -0.81 7.58 28.75
C GLU A 149 -0.82 6.73 27.48
N ILE A 150 -0.13 5.58 27.48
CA ILE A 150 -0.06 4.68 26.31
C ILE A 150 -1.46 4.18 25.90
N SER A 151 -2.35 3.96 26.87
CA SER A 151 -3.73 3.56 26.59
C SER A 151 -4.51 4.66 25.87
N ASN A 152 -4.22 5.92 26.18
CA ASN A 152 -4.85 7.06 25.51
C ASN A 152 -4.33 7.21 24.08
N PHE A 153 -3.03 7.06 23.86
CA PHE A 153 -2.43 7.08 22.51
C PHE A 153 -2.97 5.95 21.63
N HIS A 154 -3.22 4.78 22.22
CA HIS A 154 -3.84 3.67 21.50
C HIS A 154 -5.27 3.98 21.03
N LYS A 155 -6.07 4.65 21.86
CA LYS A 155 -7.42 5.13 21.48
C LYS A 155 -7.34 6.19 20.38
N GLU A 156 -6.41 7.12 20.50
CA GLU A 156 -6.19 8.21 19.54
C GLU A 156 -5.98 7.68 18.10
N ILE A 157 -5.25 6.57 17.92
CA ILE A 157 -5.10 5.92 16.62
C ILE A 157 -6.45 5.49 16.04
N THR A 158 -7.33 4.92 16.87
CA THR A 158 -8.65 4.44 16.42
C THR A 158 -9.55 5.61 16.01
N GLU A 159 -9.37 6.77 16.62
CA GLU A 159 -10.09 8.00 16.28
C GLU A 159 -9.56 8.62 14.98
N VAL A 160 -8.24 8.63 14.80
CA VAL A 160 -7.60 9.13 13.56
C VAL A 160 -7.88 8.20 12.37
N PHE A 161 -7.93 6.89 12.61
CA PHE A 161 -8.10 5.89 11.55
C PHE A 161 -9.29 4.94 11.85
N PRO A 162 -10.54 5.44 11.81
CA PRO A 162 -11.71 4.70 12.27
C PRO A 162 -11.99 3.42 11.46
N HIS A 163 -11.67 3.42 10.16
CA HIS A 163 -11.93 2.27 9.27
C HIS A 163 -10.73 1.35 9.08
N LEU A 164 -9.56 1.67 9.64
CA LEU A 164 -8.29 0.98 9.39
C LEU A 164 -8.40 -0.54 9.49
N ARG A 165 -8.92 -1.01 10.62
CA ARG A 165 -9.05 -2.43 10.92
C ARG A 165 -9.96 -3.15 9.92
N GLU A 166 -11.11 -2.55 9.60
CA GLU A 166 -12.13 -3.19 8.76
C GLU A 166 -11.76 -3.16 7.27
N VAL A 167 -11.08 -2.09 6.83
CA VAL A 167 -10.46 -2.00 5.50
C VAL A 167 -9.38 -3.06 5.36
N ARG A 168 -8.44 -3.15 6.30
CA ARG A 168 -7.39 -4.18 6.30
C ARG A 168 -7.98 -5.59 6.33
N ASN A 169 -8.96 -5.85 7.19
CA ASN A 169 -9.64 -7.14 7.25
C ASN A 169 -10.28 -7.51 5.90
N SER A 170 -10.90 -6.54 5.23
CA SER A 170 -11.55 -6.78 3.93
C SER A 170 -10.54 -7.02 2.81
N ALA A 171 -9.39 -6.35 2.85
CA ALA A 171 -8.26 -6.65 1.96
C ALA A 171 -7.70 -8.06 2.17
N HIS A 172 -7.63 -8.54 3.42
CA HIS A 172 -7.18 -9.90 3.74
C HIS A 172 -8.17 -11.00 3.35
N HIS A 173 -9.48 -10.70 3.35
CA HIS A 173 -10.56 -11.65 3.07
C HIS A 173 -11.23 -11.32 1.72
N MET A 174 -10.41 -11.00 0.72
CA MET A 174 -10.88 -10.55 -0.58
C MET A 174 -11.73 -11.62 -1.28
N GLU A 175 -11.41 -12.90 -1.09
CA GLU A 175 -12.15 -14.05 -1.59
C GLU A 175 -13.60 -14.08 -1.09
N ASP A 176 -13.83 -13.76 0.18
CA ASP A 176 -15.17 -13.71 0.76
C ASP A 176 -15.91 -12.44 0.30
N ARG A 177 -15.21 -11.31 0.26
CA ARG A 177 -15.80 -10.04 -0.21
C ARG A 177 -16.25 -10.13 -1.67
N LEU A 178 -15.44 -10.73 -2.55
CA LEU A 178 -15.79 -10.99 -3.95
C LEU A 178 -17.08 -11.82 -4.10
N ARG A 179 -17.39 -12.68 -3.12
CA ARG A 179 -18.61 -13.50 -3.08
C ARG A 179 -19.80 -12.77 -2.44
N GLY A 180 -19.65 -11.49 -2.08
CA GLY A 180 -20.67 -10.73 -1.36
C GLY A 180 -20.83 -11.18 0.09
N LEU A 181 -19.81 -11.81 0.68
CA LEU A 181 -19.85 -12.32 2.05
C LEU A 181 -19.11 -11.41 3.03
N GLY A 182 -19.73 -11.23 4.20
CA GLY A 182 -19.27 -10.47 5.35
C GLY A 182 -18.69 -11.38 6.43
N ARG A 183 -18.87 -10.99 7.70
CA ARG A 183 -18.41 -11.79 8.84
C ARG A 183 -19.11 -13.15 8.89
N ASN A 184 -18.35 -14.20 9.18
CA ASN A 184 -18.85 -15.58 9.34
C ASN A 184 -19.62 -16.10 8.12
N ASN A 185 -19.17 -15.76 6.89
CA ASN A 185 -19.77 -16.19 5.62
C ASN A 185 -21.25 -15.80 5.43
N LYS A 186 -21.72 -14.75 6.12
CA LYS A 186 -23.07 -14.21 5.91
C LYS A 186 -23.08 -13.25 4.73
N THR A 187 -24.12 -13.28 3.91
CA THR A 187 -24.32 -12.28 2.85
C THR A 187 -24.30 -10.87 3.42
N MET A 188 -23.57 -9.96 2.77
CA MET A 188 -23.50 -8.56 3.15
C MET A 188 -24.76 -7.81 2.74
N ASP A 189 -25.17 -6.85 3.56
CA ASP A 189 -26.17 -5.85 3.21
C ASP A 189 -25.46 -4.62 2.62
N LEU A 190 -25.35 -4.55 1.29
CA LEU A 190 -24.56 -3.54 0.60
C LEU A 190 -25.24 -2.17 0.68
N LYS A 191 -24.58 -1.24 1.38
CA LYS A 191 -25.09 0.11 1.63
C LYS A 191 -24.71 1.07 0.50
N PRO A 192 -25.44 2.18 0.32
CA PRO A 192 -25.01 3.27 -0.54
C PRO A 192 -23.63 3.79 -0.13
N PHE A 193 -22.85 4.24 -1.10
CA PHE A 193 -21.54 4.85 -0.87
C PHE A 193 -21.18 5.83 -1.98
N ASP A 194 -20.22 6.70 -1.66
CA ASP A 194 -19.55 7.62 -2.57
C ASP A 194 -18.06 7.56 -2.23
N THR A 195 -17.21 7.20 -3.20
CA THR A 195 -15.76 7.12 -2.98
C THR A 195 -15.05 8.46 -3.20
N GLY A 196 -15.80 9.56 -3.36
CA GLY A 196 -15.27 10.91 -3.50
C GLY A 196 -15.22 11.42 -4.95
N PRO A 197 -14.67 12.64 -5.14
CA PRO A 197 -14.57 13.28 -6.46
C PRO A 197 -13.87 12.39 -7.48
N GLY A 198 -14.47 12.24 -8.67
CA GLY A 198 -13.91 11.36 -9.72
C GLY A 198 -13.99 9.86 -9.44
N GLY A 199 -14.63 9.48 -8.33
CA GLY A 199 -14.81 8.10 -7.88
C GLY A 199 -16.11 7.44 -8.32
N ILE A 200 -16.48 6.38 -7.60
CA ILE A 200 -17.67 5.56 -7.85
C ILE A 200 -18.75 5.97 -6.85
N VAL A 201 -19.96 6.23 -7.36
CA VAL A 201 -21.16 6.46 -6.56
C VAL A 201 -22.13 5.30 -6.77
N SER A 202 -22.64 4.74 -5.68
CA SER A 202 -23.68 3.70 -5.72
C SER A 202 -24.80 4.00 -4.74
N LEU A 203 -26.04 3.80 -5.19
CA LEU A 203 -27.25 3.92 -4.37
C LEU A 203 -27.57 2.62 -3.59
N GLY A 204 -26.67 1.63 -3.62
CA GLY A 204 -26.81 0.31 -3.02
C GLY A 204 -26.41 -0.82 -3.97
N ASN A 205 -26.16 -2.02 -3.45
CA ASN A 205 -25.72 -3.21 -4.21
C ASN A 205 -24.35 -3.10 -4.93
N GLY A 206 -23.59 -2.03 -4.69
CA GLY A 206 -22.23 -1.90 -5.21
C GLY A 206 -21.22 -2.57 -4.29
N LEU A 207 -20.27 -3.30 -4.87
CA LEU A 207 -19.11 -3.83 -4.16
C LEU A 207 -17.87 -3.11 -4.64
N VAL A 208 -17.11 -2.54 -3.70
CA VAL A 208 -15.88 -1.81 -3.97
C VAL A 208 -14.73 -2.56 -3.33
N LEU A 209 -13.78 -3.00 -4.13
CA LEU A 209 -12.61 -3.75 -3.68
C LEU A 209 -11.36 -3.09 -4.22
N ASN A 210 -10.33 -2.99 -3.38
CA ASN A 210 -9.03 -2.45 -3.76
C ASN A 210 -9.15 -1.09 -4.46
N ASN A 211 -10.03 -0.22 -3.93
CA ASN A 211 -10.28 1.07 -4.54
C ASN A 211 -9.24 2.07 -4.08
N LEU A 212 -8.58 2.67 -5.06
CA LEU A 212 -7.69 3.80 -4.85
C LEU A 212 -8.28 4.99 -5.60
N THR A 213 -8.85 5.93 -4.87
CA THR A 213 -9.34 7.20 -5.41
C THR A 213 -8.61 8.33 -4.72
N ASP A 214 -8.00 9.21 -5.50
CA ASP A 214 -7.09 10.26 -5.04
C ASP A 214 -5.97 9.72 -4.15
N SER A 215 -6.08 9.91 -2.84
CA SER A 215 -5.14 9.46 -1.82
C SER A 215 -5.82 8.62 -0.74
N SER A 216 -6.94 7.97 -1.06
CA SER A 216 -7.69 7.11 -0.16
C SER A 216 -7.73 5.67 -0.68
N TYR A 217 -7.42 4.73 0.21
CA TYR A 217 -7.49 3.30 -0.07
C TYR A 217 -8.65 2.66 0.66
N GLY A 218 -9.59 2.08 -0.07
CA GLY A 218 -10.88 1.69 0.47
C GLY A 218 -11.44 0.37 -0.04
N TYR A 219 -12.33 -0.18 0.79
CA TYR A 219 -13.02 -1.44 0.58
C TYR A 219 -14.45 -1.35 1.10
N THR A 220 -15.34 -2.15 0.51
CA THR A 220 -16.58 -2.55 1.16
C THR A 220 -16.26 -3.44 2.37
N MET A 221 -16.65 -2.98 3.55
CA MET A 221 -16.45 -3.62 4.84
C MET A 221 -17.45 -4.76 5.04
N ALA A 222 -17.23 -5.56 6.08
CA ALA A 222 -18.02 -6.77 6.34
C ALA A 222 -19.50 -6.51 6.65
N ASP A 223 -19.85 -5.27 7.01
CA ASP A 223 -21.21 -4.81 7.26
C ASP A 223 -21.87 -4.22 6.00
N GLY A 224 -21.17 -4.28 4.86
CA GLY A 224 -21.59 -3.77 3.56
C GLY A 224 -21.48 -2.25 3.38
N SER A 225 -20.99 -1.51 4.37
CA SER A 225 -20.62 -0.09 4.17
C SER A 225 -19.27 0.04 3.47
N PHE A 226 -19.02 1.18 2.84
CA PHE A 226 -17.69 1.53 2.35
C PHE A 226 -16.87 2.19 3.47
N GLY A 227 -15.61 1.79 3.58
CA GLY A 227 -14.63 2.45 4.44
C GLY A 227 -13.32 2.62 3.69
N ASP A 228 -12.59 3.68 4.02
CA ASP A 228 -11.30 4.00 3.44
C ASP A 228 -10.29 4.46 4.50
N VAL A 229 -9.02 4.44 4.11
CA VAL A 229 -7.90 4.98 4.88
C VAL A 229 -7.14 5.96 4.00
N SER A 230 -6.96 7.18 4.49
CA SER A 230 -6.20 8.21 3.79
C SER A 230 -4.69 7.94 3.86
N ILE A 231 -4.04 7.96 2.70
CA ILE A 231 -2.61 7.77 2.48
C ILE A 231 -2.04 9.13 2.14
N THR A 232 -1.86 9.95 3.17
CA THR A 232 -1.50 11.36 3.01
C THR A 232 -0.41 11.76 4.00
N PRO A 233 0.29 12.88 3.73
CA PRO A 233 1.19 13.49 4.70
C PRO A 233 0.55 13.76 6.06
N GLN A 234 -0.75 14.09 6.11
CA GLN A 234 -1.49 14.35 7.34
C GLN A 234 -1.67 13.06 8.17
N SER A 235 -2.04 11.95 7.52
CA SER A 235 -2.09 10.64 8.18
C SER A 235 -0.73 10.25 8.77
N MET A 236 0.34 10.49 8.02
CA MET A 236 1.70 10.18 8.47
C MET A 236 2.16 11.10 9.61
N ALA A 237 1.80 12.38 9.58
CA ALA A 237 2.06 13.33 10.67
C ALA A 237 1.35 12.93 11.96
N ALA A 238 0.10 12.47 11.89
CA ALA A 238 -0.62 11.97 13.06
C ALA A 238 0.08 10.74 13.68
N LEU A 239 0.53 9.80 12.84
CA LEU A 239 1.30 8.64 13.32
C LEU A 239 2.65 9.05 13.94
N GLN A 240 3.32 10.04 13.35
CA GLN A 240 4.59 10.60 13.85
C GLN A 240 4.44 11.23 15.23
N ASP A 241 3.38 12.02 15.44
CA ASP A 241 3.08 12.63 16.74
C ASP A 241 2.86 11.55 17.80
N ILE A 242 1.99 10.57 17.50
CA ILE A 242 1.67 9.46 18.40
C ILE A 242 2.92 8.65 18.76
N LEU A 243 3.77 8.32 17.78
CA LEU A 243 5.03 7.61 18.04
C LEU A 243 5.99 8.45 18.89
N THR A 244 6.13 9.73 18.57
CA THR A 244 7.03 10.64 19.30
C THR A 244 6.59 10.77 20.77
N ARG A 245 5.29 10.97 21.01
CA ARG A 245 4.72 11.01 22.37
C ARG A 245 4.89 9.67 23.08
N THR A 246 4.64 8.56 22.40
CA THR A 246 4.86 7.20 22.92
C THR A 246 6.31 6.97 23.34
N LEU A 247 7.30 7.39 22.54
CA LEU A 247 8.71 7.24 22.91
C LEU A 247 9.07 8.12 24.12
N ASN A 248 8.52 9.33 24.18
CA ASN A 248 8.82 10.31 25.24
C ASN A 248 8.17 9.99 26.59
N THR A 249 7.22 9.04 26.69
CA THR A 249 6.66 8.63 28.00
C THR A 249 7.60 7.75 28.82
N PHE A 250 8.63 7.17 28.19
CA PHE A 250 9.55 6.28 28.87
C PHE A 250 10.80 7.00 29.37
N ARG A 251 11.42 6.48 30.43
CA ARG A 251 12.76 6.89 30.85
C ARG A 251 13.80 6.15 30.03
N TRP A 252 14.71 6.91 29.42
CA TRP A 252 15.76 6.39 28.57
C TRP A 252 17.14 6.70 29.13
N THR A 253 18.12 5.89 28.74
CA THR A 253 19.55 6.09 28.97
C THR A 253 20.33 5.96 27.66
N GLY A 254 21.53 6.55 27.62
CA GLY A 254 22.37 6.62 26.43
C GLY A 254 22.04 7.79 25.49
N PRO A 255 22.76 7.91 24.36
CA PRO A 255 22.59 9.01 23.42
C PRO A 255 21.25 8.94 22.69
N LYS A 256 20.70 10.10 22.34
CA LYS A 256 19.54 10.22 21.45
C LYS A 256 19.91 9.74 20.05
N VAL A 257 18.94 9.16 19.34
CA VAL A 257 19.11 8.67 17.97
C VAL A 257 18.07 9.31 17.06
N HIS A 258 18.50 9.86 15.94
CA HIS A 258 17.64 10.43 14.91
C HIS A 258 17.34 9.41 13.80
N HIS A 259 16.11 9.36 13.30
CA HIS A 259 15.70 8.52 12.18
C HIS A 259 14.79 9.29 11.19
N PRO A 260 14.76 8.95 9.89
CA PRO A 260 15.62 7.96 9.23
C PRO A 260 17.10 8.41 9.21
N SER A 261 18.00 7.43 9.06
CA SER A 261 19.46 7.62 9.07
C SER A 261 20.01 8.11 7.75
#